data_AF-A0AAX6ILC3-F1
#
_entry.id   AF-A0AAX6ILC3-F1
#
_cell.length_a   1.000
_cell.length_b   1.000
_cell.length_c   1.000
_cell.angle_alpha   90.00
_cell.angle_beta   90.00
_cell.angle_gamma   90.00
#
_symmetry.space_group_name_H-M   'P 1'
#
loop_
_entity.id
_entity.type
_entity.pdbx_description
1 polymer ?
#
loop_
_entity_poly.entity_id
_entity_poly.type
_entity_poly.pdbx_seq_one_letter_code
_entity_poly.pdbx_strand_id
1 'polypeptide(L)'
;MGTEYPCFSTWRNSSRYSNKYNLTWGGGELVAVGSKVALLPIPLGTADFLVHHIHVFMIHVTVLILLKCVMFVRSSRLIPDKANLSFCFPCDGPERGGTCQVSA
;
A
#
# COMPACT_ATOMS: atom_id res chain seq x y z
N MET A 1 18.49 26.16 -7.47
CA MET A 1 18.04 24.80 -7.13
C MET A 1 16.58 24.66 -7.56
N GLY A 2 16.30 23.89 -8.61
CA GLY A 2 14.93 23.63 -9.05
C GLY A 2 14.23 22.67 -8.08
N THR A 3 13.10 23.08 -7.53
CA THR A 3 12.25 22.18 -6.74
C THR A 3 11.39 21.38 -7.72
N GLU A 4 11.89 20.21 -8.11
CA GLU A 4 11.21 19.29 -9.01
C GLU A 4 9.93 18.76 -8.34
N TYR A 5 8.79 19.27 -8.79
CA TYR A 5 7.50 18.63 -8.62
C TYR A 5 7.50 17.27 -9.35
N PRO A 6 6.88 16.21 -8.81
CA PRO A 6 6.88 14.89 -9.44
C PRO A 6 6.19 14.94 -10.82
N CYS A 7 7.01 14.95 -11.88
CA CYS A 7 6.60 15.17 -13.27
C CYS A 7 5.49 14.21 -13.73
N PHE A 8 5.56 12.93 -13.35
CA PHE A 8 4.57 11.94 -13.75
C PHE A 8 3.19 12.18 -13.14
N SER A 9 3.15 12.55 -11.85
CA SER A 9 1.91 12.84 -11.16
C SER A 9 1.25 14.09 -11.74
N THR A 10 2.02 15.16 -11.98
CA THR A 10 1.56 16.42 -12.60
C THR A 10 1.11 16.23 -14.06
N TRP A 11 1.82 15.42 -14.84
CA TRP A 11 1.44 15.12 -16.23
C TRP A 11 0.12 14.34 -16.31
N ARG A 12 -0.03 13.24 -15.56
CA ARG A 12 -1.28 12.45 -15.52
C ARG A 12 -2.50 13.30 -15.18
N ASN A 13 -2.25 14.28 -14.34
CA ASN A 13 -3.19 15.21 -13.82
C ASN A 13 -3.56 16.28 -14.85
N SER A 14 -2.59 16.85 -15.56
CA SER A 14 -2.85 17.69 -16.74
C SER A 14 -3.73 16.95 -17.77
N SER A 15 -3.46 15.66 -18.01
CA SER A 15 -4.29 14.80 -18.89
C SER A 15 -5.71 14.57 -18.36
N ARG A 16 -5.94 14.72 -17.04
CA ARG A 16 -7.25 14.59 -16.40
C ARG A 16 -7.94 15.94 -16.14
N TYR A 17 -7.40 17.05 -16.64
CA TYR A 17 -7.99 18.37 -16.48
C TYR A 17 -9.41 18.49 -17.10
N SER A 18 -9.72 17.71 -18.15
CA SER A 18 -11.03 17.67 -18.80
C SER A 18 -12.08 16.80 -18.07
N ASN A 19 -11.72 16.25 -16.92
CA ASN A 19 -12.48 15.19 -16.31
C ASN A 19 -13.59 15.69 -15.36
N LYS A 20 -14.85 15.61 -15.81
CA LYS A 20 -16.01 16.08 -15.04
C LYS A 20 -16.30 15.31 -13.75
N TYR A 21 -15.71 14.12 -13.54
CA TYR A 21 -16.00 13.27 -12.37
C TYR A 21 -15.04 13.46 -11.19
N ASN A 22 -13.94 14.20 -11.37
CA ASN A 22 -12.96 14.45 -10.30
C ASN A 22 -12.67 15.94 -10.15
N LEU A 23 -13.40 16.57 -9.23
CA LEU A 23 -13.32 18.01 -8.96
C LEU A 23 -11.99 18.42 -8.28
N THR A 24 -11.24 17.47 -7.70
CA THR A 24 -9.94 17.72 -7.03
C THR A 24 -8.79 18.05 -7.98
N TRP A 25 -8.91 17.69 -9.27
CA TRP A 25 -7.86 17.95 -10.25
C TRP A 25 -8.40 18.37 -11.63
N GLY A 26 -9.66 18.05 -11.95
CA GLY A 26 -10.31 18.37 -13.21
C GLY A 26 -10.75 19.83 -13.28
N GLY A 27 -9.80 20.78 -13.29
CA GLY A 27 -10.00 22.18 -13.67
C GLY A 27 -11.17 22.94 -13.02
N GLY A 28 -11.72 22.42 -11.93
CA GLY A 28 -12.92 22.93 -11.29
C GLY A 28 -12.62 24.25 -10.59
N GLU A 29 -13.39 25.27 -10.95
CA GLU A 29 -13.51 26.50 -10.18
C GLU A 29 -13.87 26.17 -8.72
N LEU A 30 -13.35 26.96 -7.78
CA LEU A 30 -13.56 26.80 -6.34
C LEU A 30 -15.04 26.58 -6.03
N VAL A 31 -15.42 25.35 -5.66
CA VAL A 31 -16.80 25.07 -5.29
C VAL A 31 -16.99 25.54 -3.85
N ALA A 32 -17.62 26.70 -3.69
CA ALA A 32 -18.04 27.22 -2.40
C ALA A 32 -19.53 26.94 -2.19
N VAL A 33 -19.88 26.35 -1.05
CA VAL A 33 -21.28 26.15 -0.62
C VAL A 33 -21.47 26.89 0.70
N GLY A 34 -22.37 27.87 0.73
CA GLY A 34 -22.68 28.63 1.95
C GLY A 34 -21.47 29.38 2.52
N SER A 35 -20.75 30.13 1.67
CA SER A 35 -19.57 30.94 2.04
C SER A 35 -18.38 30.16 2.62
N LYS A 36 -18.37 28.83 2.50
CA LYS A 36 -17.25 27.95 2.86
C LYS A 36 -16.73 27.23 1.62
N VAL A 37 -15.41 27.12 1.49
CA VAL A 37 -14.75 26.42 0.39
C VAL A 37 -14.93 24.91 0.61
N ALA A 38 -15.69 24.26 -0.27
CA ALA A 38 -16.00 22.84 -0.16
C ALA A 38 -14.92 21.95 -0.81
N LEU A 39 -14.27 22.44 -1.86
CA LEU A 39 -13.17 21.71 -2.51
C LEU A 39 -12.18 22.69 -3.18
N LEU A 40 -10.88 22.44 -2.97
CA LEU A 40 -9.78 23.15 -3.61
C LEU A 40 -8.98 22.17 -4.47
N PRO A 41 -8.45 22.59 -5.64
CA PRO A 41 -7.47 21.81 -6.37
C PRO A 41 -6.20 21.61 -5.53
N ILE A 42 -5.78 20.36 -5.35
CA ILE A 42 -4.67 20.00 -4.45
C ILE A 42 -3.37 19.93 -5.26
N PRO A 43 -2.41 20.86 -5.10
CA PRO A 43 -1.10 20.74 -5.75
C PRO A 43 -0.31 19.60 -5.09
N LEU A 44 0.13 18.62 -5.90
CA LEU A 44 0.96 17.52 -5.41
C LEU A 44 2.41 17.99 -5.25
N GLY A 45 2.92 17.91 -4.03
CA GLY A 45 4.29 18.28 -3.70
C GLY A 45 5.22 17.08 -3.59
N THR A 46 6.48 17.35 -3.24
CA THR A 46 7.48 16.33 -2.93
C THR A 46 7.09 15.50 -1.70
N ALA A 47 6.35 16.07 -0.75
CA ALA A 47 5.87 15.38 0.45
C ALA A 47 4.89 14.25 0.10
N ASP A 48 3.94 14.50 -0.82
CA ASP A 48 2.98 13.49 -1.28
C ASP A 48 3.68 12.31 -1.98
N PHE A 49 4.80 12.57 -2.67
CA PHE A 49 5.61 11.52 -3.29
C PHE A 49 6.28 10.62 -2.25
N LEU A 50 6.84 11.21 -1.18
CA LEU A 50 7.45 10.43 -0.09
C LEU A 50 6.41 9.58 0.63
N VAL A 51 5.24 10.15 0.95
CA VAL A 51 4.14 9.41 1.58
C VAL A 51 3.64 8.30 0.66
N HIS A 52 3.50 8.56 -0.63
CA HIS A 52 3.12 7.53 -1.60
C HIS A 52 4.15 6.39 -1.65
N HIS A 53 5.46 6.70 -1.63
CA HIS A 53 6.50 5.67 -1.62
C HIS A 53 6.44 4.81 -0.36
N ILE A 54 6.22 5.43 0.81
CA ILE A 54 6.04 4.70 2.08
C ILE A 54 4.78 3.83 2.02
N HIS A 55 3.67 4.36 1.52
CA HIS A 55 2.42 3.60 1.39
C HIS A 55 2.57 2.39 0.46
N VAL A 56 3.22 2.57 -0.69
CA VAL A 56 3.52 1.47 -1.61
C VAL A 56 4.43 0.44 -0.94
N PHE A 57 5.46 0.87 -0.22
CA PHE A 57 6.31 -0.05 0.54
C PHE A 57 5.50 -0.87 1.56
N MET A 58 4.62 -0.23 2.32
CA MET A 58 3.75 -0.90 3.28
C MET A 58 2.84 -1.93 2.61
N ILE A 59 2.19 -1.58 1.49
CA ILE A 59 1.35 -2.53 0.73
C ILE A 59 2.19 -3.72 0.24
N HIS A 60 3.39 -3.47 -0.31
CA HIS A 60 4.26 -4.54 -0.79
C HIS A 60 4.67 -5.48 0.36
N VAL A 61 5.03 -4.93 1.52
CA VAL A 61 5.37 -5.73 2.71
C VAL A 61 4.17 -6.54 3.21
N THR A 62 2.98 -5.95 3.29
CA THR A 62 1.76 -6.67 3.70
C THR A 62 1.45 -7.82 2.73
N VAL A 63 1.53 -7.58 1.43
CA VAL A 63 1.30 -8.63 0.42
C VAL A 63 2.36 -9.71 0.48
N LEU A 64 3.64 -9.37 0.70
CA LEU A 64 4.72 -10.34 0.87
C LEU A 64 4.51 -11.23 2.10
N ILE A 65 4.05 -10.67 3.22
CA ILE A 65 3.74 -11.44 4.44
C ILE A 65 2.58 -12.40 4.17
N LEU A 66 1.47 -11.90 3.62
CA LEU A 66 0.30 -12.74 3.32
C LEU A 66 0.63 -13.84 2.30
N LEU A 67 1.36 -13.51 1.23
CA LEU A 67 1.78 -14.47 0.22
C LEU A 67 2.71 -15.52 0.82
N LYS A 68 3.64 -15.11 1.69
CA LYS A 68 4.53 -16.04 2.37
C LYS A 68 3.75 -16.98 3.30
N CYS A 69 2.80 -16.48 4.08
CA CYS A 69 1.92 -17.29 4.93
C CYS A 69 1.13 -18.34 4.12
N VAL A 70 0.48 -17.92 3.02
CA VAL A 70 -0.29 -18.82 2.15
C VAL A 70 0.59 -19.85 1.47
N MET A 71 1.78 -19.49 0.99
CA MET A 71 2.65 -20.42 0.30
C MET A 71 3.32 -21.43 1.26
N PHE A 72 3.60 -21.01 2.50
CA PHE A 72 4.20 -21.86 3.54
C PHE A 72 3.17 -22.64 4.38
N VAL A 73 1.87 -22.64 4.02
CA VAL A 73 0.85 -23.42 4.77
C VAL A 73 0.97 -24.92 4.53
N ARG A 74 1.30 -25.36 3.31
CA ARG A 74 1.32 -26.79 2.95
C ARG A 74 2.66 -27.45 3.26
N SER A 75 3.76 -26.78 2.96
CA SER A 75 5.10 -27.30 3.21
C SER A 75 6.09 -26.15 3.24
N SER A 76 7.05 -26.25 4.16
CA SER A 76 8.16 -25.32 4.26
C SER A 76 9.47 -26.12 4.29
N ARG A 77 10.59 -25.50 3.92
CA ARG A 77 11.90 -26.17 4.06
C ARG A 77 12.21 -26.59 5.50
N LEU A 78 11.65 -25.89 6.49
CA LEU A 78 11.89 -26.15 7.92
C LEU A 78 10.99 -27.27 8.46
N ILE A 79 9.70 -27.27 8.10
CA ILE A 79 8.69 -28.26 8.51
C ILE A 79 7.99 -28.74 7.23
N PRO A 80 8.36 -29.92 6.70
CA PRO A 80 7.82 -30.45 5.45
C PRO A 80 6.37 -30.95 5.60
N ASP A 81 5.97 -31.34 6.80
CA ASP A 81 4.68 -31.97 7.17
C ASP A 81 3.66 -30.97 7.74
N LYS A 82 3.86 -29.66 7.54
CA LYS A 82 2.98 -28.60 8.04
C LYS A 82 1.51 -28.75 7.58
N ALA A 83 1.24 -29.42 6.46
CA ALA A 83 -0.13 -29.73 6.02
C ALA A 83 -0.91 -30.68 6.96
N ASN A 84 -0.22 -31.51 7.74
CA ASN A 84 -0.84 -32.39 8.73
C ASN A 84 -1.07 -31.70 10.07
N LEU A 85 -0.35 -30.60 10.32
CA LEU A 85 -0.61 -29.72 11.45
C LEU A 85 -1.77 -28.78 11.10
N SER A 86 -2.68 -28.59 12.05
CA SER A 86 -3.81 -27.68 11.90
C SER A 86 -3.33 -26.25 11.59
N PHE A 87 -4.20 -25.43 10.97
CA PHE A 87 -3.87 -24.06 10.54
C PHE A 87 -3.25 -23.19 11.64
N CYS A 88 -3.71 -23.36 12.90
CA CYS A 88 -3.09 -22.77 14.07
C CYS A 88 -2.48 -23.86 14.96
N PHE A 89 -1.15 -23.92 15.04
CA PHE A 89 -0.41 -24.69 16.03
C PHE A 89 0.56 -23.76 16.78
N PRO A 90 0.78 -23.97 18.09
CA PRO A 90 1.57 -23.05 18.92
C PRO A 90 3.05 -23.04 18.55
N CYS A 91 3.67 -24.23 18.40
CA CYS A 91 5.06 -24.46 17.99
C CYS A 91 5.20 -25.94 17.55
N ASP A 92 6.20 -26.25 16.73
CA ASP A 92 6.66 -27.60 16.37
C ASP A 92 7.95 -27.94 17.15
N GLY A 93 7.91 -27.78 18.48
CA GLY A 93 9.02 -28.08 19.40
C GLY A 93 10.31 -27.24 19.22
N PRO A 94 11.28 -27.36 20.16
CA PRO A 94 12.55 -26.63 20.13
C PRO A 94 13.64 -27.26 19.24
N GLU A 95 13.39 -28.46 18.70
CA GLU A 95 14.41 -29.34 18.09
C GLU A 95 15.11 -28.72 16.86
N ARG A 96 14.48 -27.73 16.20
CA ARG A 96 14.99 -27.08 14.97
C ARG A 96 15.42 -25.62 15.15
N GLY A 97 15.85 -25.22 16.35
CA GLY A 97 16.32 -23.86 16.64
C GLY A 97 15.22 -22.86 16.98
N GLY A 98 14.02 -23.35 17.30
CA GLY A 98 12.83 -22.56 17.65
C GLY A 98 11.88 -22.37 16.46
N THR A 99 10.65 -22.87 16.59
CA THR A 99 9.58 -22.78 15.57
C THR A 99 8.45 -21.84 16.01
N CYS A 100 8.78 -20.83 16.82
CA CYS A 100 7.82 -19.81 17.26
C CYS A 100 7.26 -19.05 16.05
N GLN A 101 5.93 -18.86 16.03
CA GLN A 101 5.22 -18.08 15.00
C GLN A 101 5.35 -18.65 13.57
N VAL A 102 5.60 -19.97 13.43
CA VAL A 102 5.71 -20.66 12.12
C VAL A 102 4.36 -21.15 11.62
N SER A 103 3.27 -21.01 12.38
CA SER A 103 1.90 -21.23 11.90
C SER A 103 1.55 -20.31 10.71
N ALA A 104 0.51 -20.67 9.96
CA ALA A 104 0.12 -19.94 8.75
C ALA A 104 -0.73 -18.71 9.07
#